data_AF-A0A3A9HEV2-F1
#
_entry.id   AF-A0A3A9HEV2-F1
#
_cell.length_a   1.000
_cell.length_b   1.000
_cell.length_c   1.000
_cell.angle_alpha   90.00
_cell.angle_beta   90.00
_cell.angle_gamma   90.00
#
_symmetry.space_group_name_H-M   'P 1'
#
loop_
_entity.id
_entity.type
_entity.pdbx_description
1 polymer ?
#
loop_
_entity_poly.entity_id
_entity_poly.type
_entity_poly.pdbx_seq_one_letter_code
_entity_poly.pdbx_strand_id
1 'polypeptide(L)'
;AKWTIQDAEAVPGSKQIDAATPLVVEGDAYVKTKVDNSGLHLSMDENKLNSQITNQITNNTTVNQHGTDITALKAGFTVSNEAGTKQDITLGGAAKQDIQFVGEANKIDVAVDNAADGAKVTITANPNLGTNIDISNNSTITNLDNRVTTNAGNITNNTSNITKLQAGFDLKAGSTTSNVALGGVKPTVEFATADDTMTVGLTGTKVTYGIDKTKLVQNITGDVINQINTTTSNPVTNI
;
A
#
# COMPACT_ATOMS: atom_id res chain seq x y z
N ALA A 1 67.75 75.79 44.67
CA ALA A 1 67.80 75.96 43.20
C ALA A 1 66.38 75.99 42.66
N LYS A 2 66.10 76.74 41.58
CA LYS A 2 64.79 76.79 40.92
C LYS A 2 64.89 76.10 39.57
N TRP A 3 63.98 75.17 39.28
CA TRP A 3 63.97 74.40 38.04
C TRP A 3 62.63 74.63 37.33
N THR A 4 62.63 74.63 35.99
CA THR A 4 61.41 74.74 35.20
C THR A 4 61.10 73.39 34.56
N ILE A 5 59.87 72.91 34.75
CA ILE A 5 59.32 71.77 34.02
C ILE A 5 58.37 72.31 32.97
N GLN A 6 58.45 71.76 31.76
CA GLN A 6 57.64 72.16 30.63
C GLN A 6 57.26 70.90 29.83
N ASP A 7 56.01 70.81 29.38
CA ASP A 7 55.59 69.74 28.46
C ASP A 7 55.93 70.09 26.99
N ALA A 8 55.74 69.12 26.09
CA ALA A 8 56.02 69.27 24.67
C ALA A 8 54.75 69.46 23.82
N GLU A 9 53.63 69.83 24.44
CA GLU A 9 52.37 70.05 23.72
C GLU A 9 52.46 71.29 22.81
N ALA A 10 51.57 71.36 21.82
CA ALA A 10 51.56 72.46 20.85
C ALA A 10 51.44 73.85 21.50
N VAL A 11 50.77 73.93 22.66
CA VAL A 11 50.82 75.07 23.58
C VAL A 11 51.43 74.57 24.90
N PRO A 12 52.72 74.85 25.16
CA PRO A 12 53.40 74.22 26.30
C PRO A 12 52.86 74.69 27.65
N GLY A 13 52.50 73.75 28.52
CA GLY A 13 52.36 74.00 29.95
C GLY A 13 53.74 74.19 30.60
N SER A 14 53.90 75.14 31.52
CA SER A 14 55.16 75.38 32.24
C SER A 14 54.93 75.64 33.72
N LYS A 15 55.79 75.07 34.58
CA LYS A 15 55.76 75.27 36.03
C LYS A 15 57.17 75.39 36.59
N GLN A 16 57.43 76.44 37.37
CA GLN A 16 58.65 76.52 38.18
C GLN A 16 58.48 75.73 39.47
N ILE A 17 59.48 74.92 39.80
CA ILE A 17 59.55 74.14 41.04
C ILE A 17 60.78 74.52 41.85
N ASP A 18 60.62 74.50 43.17
CA ASP A 18 61.69 74.73 44.14
C ASP A 18 61.38 74.00 45.46
N ALA A 19 62.16 74.28 46.52
CA ALA A 19 61.99 73.62 47.82
C ALA A 19 60.64 73.94 48.50
N ALA A 20 60.03 75.09 48.20
CA ALA A 20 58.73 75.48 48.73
C ALA A 20 57.58 74.99 47.83
N THR A 21 57.84 74.75 46.53
CA THR A 21 56.86 74.30 45.55
C THR A 21 57.34 73.05 44.83
N PRO A 22 57.21 71.85 45.44
CA PRO A 22 57.67 70.61 44.83
C PRO A 22 56.82 70.23 43.59
N LEU A 23 57.40 69.41 42.70
CA LEU A 23 56.63 68.74 41.66
C LEU A 23 55.71 67.70 42.31
N VAL A 24 54.41 67.82 42.05
CA VAL A 24 53.41 66.81 42.39
C VAL A 24 52.92 66.21 41.07
N VAL A 25 52.98 64.87 40.96
CA VAL A 25 52.52 64.13 39.78
C VAL A 25 51.27 63.37 40.16
N GLU A 26 50.15 63.76 39.57
CA GLU A 26 48.86 63.11 39.79
C GLU A 26 48.51 62.22 38.59
N GLY A 27 47.94 61.06 38.88
CA GLY A 27 47.34 60.20 37.86
C GLY A 27 45.94 60.66 37.49
N ASP A 28 45.40 60.17 36.38
CA ASP A 28 44.03 60.43 35.97
C ASP A 28 43.06 59.33 36.46
N ALA A 29 41.92 59.19 35.78
CA ALA A 29 40.97 58.13 36.09
C ALA A 29 41.56 56.71 35.93
N TYR A 30 42.55 56.51 35.05
CA TYR A 30 43.06 55.19 34.68
C TYR A 30 44.56 55.00 34.92
N VAL A 31 45.30 56.05 35.23
CA VAL A 31 46.74 56.03 35.53
C VAL A 31 46.95 56.22 37.03
N LYS A 32 47.78 55.38 37.63
CA LYS A 32 48.27 55.52 39.00
C LYS A 32 49.70 56.04 38.97
N THR A 33 50.02 56.96 39.87
CA THR A 33 51.36 57.53 40.03
C THR A 33 51.90 57.17 41.41
N LYS A 34 53.20 56.89 41.49
CA LYS A 34 53.90 56.69 42.77
C LYS A 34 55.33 57.21 42.64
N VAL A 35 55.77 58.05 43.58
CA VAL A 35 57.16 58.47 43.69
C VAL A 35 57.77 57.80 44.92
N ASP A 36 58.89 57.10 44.74
CA ASP A 36 59.68 56.54 45.84
C ASP A 36 61.19 56.71 45.59
N ASN A 37 62.04 56.13 46.45
CA ASN A 37 63.49 56.22 46.34
C ASN A 37 64.06 55.69 45.01
N SER A 38 63.27 54.93 44.24
CA SER A 38 63.66 54.41 42.91
C SER A 38 63.20 55.30 41.76
N GLY A 39 62.44 56.37 42.02
CA GLY A 39 61.97 57.33 41.02
C GLY A 39 60.45 57.43 40.92
N LEU A 40 59.98 57.96 39.78
CA LEU A 40 58.57 58.04 39.42
C LEU A 40 58.12 56.75 38.72
N HIS A 41 57.05 56.15 39.21
CA HIS A 41 56.38 54.99 38.63
C HIS A 41 55.01 55.42 38.09
N LEU A 42 54.69 54.96 36.89
CA LEU A 42 53.38 55.11 36.24
C LEU A 42 52.83 53.72 35.96
N SER A 43 51.59 53.46 36.33
CA SER A 43 50.92 52.18 36.04
C SER A 43 49.45 52.41 35.69
N MET A 44 48.81 51.40 35.10
CA MET A 44 47.37 51.44 34.86
C MET A 44 46.60 51.03 36.12
N ASP A 45 45.42 51.62 36.31
CA ASP A 45 44.40 51.11 37.21
C ASP A 45 43.59 50.03 36.50
N GLU A 46 44.10 48.80 36.51
CA GLU A 46 43.49 47.65 35.83
C GLU A 46 42.03 47.45 36.24
N ASN A 47 41.66 47.71 37.50
CA ASN A 47 40.29 47.56 37.96
C ASN A 47 39.35 48.54 37.25
N LYS A 48 39.75 49.81 37.14
CA LYS A 48 38.93 50.83 36.47
C LYS A 48 38.91 50.63 34.95
N LEU A 49 40.03 50.27 34.36
CA LEU A 49 40.11 49.96 32.93
C LEU A 49 39.24 48.75 32.58
N ASN A 50 39.38 47.63 33.32
CA ASN A 50 38.56 46.43 33.13
C ASN A 50 37.07 46.70 33.35
N SER A 51 36.73 47.54 34.33
CA SER A 51 35.34 47.97 34.55
C SER A 51 34.79 48.75 33.35
N GLN A 52 35.56 49.69 32.81
CA GLN A 52 35.16 50.46 31.63
C GLN A 52 35.00 49.57 30.39
N ILE A 53 35.95 48.65 30.15
CA ILE A 53 35.88 47.68 29.04
C ILE A 53 34.66 46.77 29.20
N THR A 54 34.46 46.21 30.40
CA THR A 54 33.32 45.34 30.69
C THR A 54 32.00 46.09 30.49
N ASN A 55 31.92 47.35 30.91
CA ASN A 55 30.74 48.19 30.70
C ASN A 55 30.47 48.39 29.20
N GLN A 56 31.49 48.73 28.42
CA GLN A 56 31.34 48.90 26.97
C GLN A 56 30.87 47.63 26.26
N ILE A 57 31.41 46.46 26.65
CA ILE A 57 30.99 45.16 26.09
C ILE A 57 29.56 44.83 26.53
N THR A 58 29.27 44.95 27.83
CA THR A 58 27.96 44.59 28.41
C THR A 58 26.85 45.48 27.90
N ASN A 59 27.14 46.75 27.61
CA ASN A 59 26.18 47.71 27.08
C ASN A 59 26.24 47.84 25.55
N ASN A 60 27.04 47.01 24.87
CA ASN A 60 27.06 46.97 23.42
C ASN A 60 25.74 46.36 22.92
N THR A 61 24.87 47.22 22.39
CA THR A 61 23.53 46.85 21.94
C THR A 61 23.55 45.78 20.86
N THR A 62 24.53 45.80 19.95
CA THR A 62 24.70 44.78 18.89
C THR A 62 25.04 43.41 19.48
N VAL A 63 25.99 43.34 20.42
CA VAL A 63 26.37 42.07 21.07
C VAL A 63 25.20 41.48 21.85
N ASN A 64 24.48 42.31 22.60
CA ASN A 64 23.30 41.89 23.36
C ASN A 64 22.17 41.41 22.45
N GLN A 65 21.93 42.10 21.32
CA GLN A 65 20.94 41.70 20.34
C GLN A 65 21.30 40.35 19.73
N HIS A 66 22.56 40.14 19.33
CA HIS A 66 23.01 38.84 18.82
C HIS A 66 22.79 37.71 19.85
N GLY A 67 23.04 37.95 21.14
CA GLY A 67 22.77 36.97 22.19
C GLY A 67 21.28 36.59 22.30
N THR A 68 20.41 37.58 22.14
CA THR A 68 18.95 37.39 22.10
C THR A 68 18.54 36.60 20.85
N ASP A 69 19.01 37.00 19.68
CA ASP A 69 18.68 36.35 18.40
C ASP A 69 19.16 34.90 18.36
N ILE A 70 20.38 34.62 18.83
CA ILE A 70 20.92 33.26 18.94
C ILE A 70 20.05 32.41 19.88
N THR A 71 19.56 32.98 20.98
CA THR A 71 18.69 32.27 21.92
C THR A 71 17.34 31.97 21.28
N ALA A 72 16.75 32.91 20.54
CA ALA A 72 15.52 32.70 19.80
C ALA A 72 15.69 31.64 18.70
N LEU A 73 16.77 31.69 17.92
CA LEU A 73 17.08 30.69 16.91
C LEU A 73 17.25 29.30 17.50
N LYS A 74 17.87 29.16 18.69
CA LYS A 74 18.03 27.88 19.38
C LYS A 74 16.71 27.21 19.74
N ALA A 75 15.64 27.98 19.94
CA ALA A 75 14.29 27.43 20.12
C ALA A 75 13.81 26.65 18.89
N GLY A 76 14.34 26.96 17.70
CA GLY A 76 14.09 26.26 16.47
C GLY A 76 12.71 26.50 15.86
N PHE A 77 12.09 25.48 15.28
CA PHE A 77 10.79 25.58 14.60
C PHE A 77 9.90 24.36 14.86
N THR A 78 8.60 24.48 14.60
CA THR A 78 7.64 23.39 14.80
C THR A 78 7.17 22.82 13.46
N VAL A 79 7.06 21.49 13.36
CA VAL A 79 6.43 20.79 12.23
C VAL A 79 5.17 20.08 12.70
N SER A 80 4.09 20.12 11.92
CA SER A 80 2.82 19.47 12.25
C SER A 80 2.11 18.99 11.01
N ASN A 81 1.29 17.94 11.16
CA ASN A 81 0.30 17.58 10.15
C ASN A 81 -1.00 18.40 10.34
N GLU A 82 -1.94 18.26 9.40
CA GLU A 82 -3.25 18.94 9.45
C GLU A 82 -4.07 18.57 10.70
N ALA A 83 -3.83 17.38 11.27
CA ALA A 83 -4.47 16.92 12.51
C ALA A 83 -3.92 17.58 13.80
N GLY A 84 -2.89 18.41 13.71
CA GLY A 84 -2.58 19.42 14.74
C GLY A 84 -1.61 19.03 15.84
N THR A 85 -0.99 17.84 15.82
CA THR A 85 0.13 17.55 16.74
C THR A 85 1.40 18.25 16.23
N LYS A 86 1.95 19.15 17.04
CA LYS A 86 3.21 19.84 16.75
C LYS A 86 4.38 19.05 17.31
N GLN A 87 5.42 18.93 16.49
CA GLN A 87 6.73 18.42 16.88
C GLN A 87 7.73 19.58 16.81
N ASP A 88 8.41 19.84 17.91
CA ASP A 88 9.42 20.89 17.98
C ASP A 88 10.77 20.35 17.47
N ILE A 89 11.40 21.09 16.57
CA ILE A 89 12.73 20.86 16.02
C ILE A 89 13.62 21.99 16.49
N THR A 90 14.43 21.73 17.51
CA THR A 90 15.39 22.70 18.05
C THR A 90 16.61 22.82 17.15
N LEU A 91 17.14 24.04 17.01
CA LEU A 91 18.36 24.31 16.24
C LEU A 91 19.55 24.45 17.20
N GLY A 92 20.31 23.38 17.41
CA GLY A 92 21.52 23.40 18.22
C GLY A 92 21.73 22.12 19.04
N GLY A 93 22.87 22.05 19.74
CA GLY A 93 23.30 20.85 20.46
C GLY A 93 24.32 20.02 19.67
N ALA A 94 24.88 18.99 20.31
CA ALA A 94 25.91 18.15 19.70
C ALA A 94 25.35 17.18 18.63
N ALA A 95 24.07 16.82 18.74
CA ALA A 95 23.38 15.96 17.80
C ALA A 95 22.44 16.78 16.91
N LYS A 96 22.42 16.49 15.61
CA LYS A 96 21.46 17.06 14.67
C LYS A 96 20.14 16.32 14.78
N GLN A 97 19.03 17.06 14.79
CA GLN A 97 17.71 16.46 14.62
C GLN A 97 17.47 16.19 13.14
N ASP A 98 16.92 15.02 12.82
CA ASP A 98 16.59 14.60 11.46
C ASP A 98 15.10 14.77 11.19
N ILE A 99 14.73 15.26 10.01
CA ILE A 99 13.34 15.36 9.56
C ILE A 99 13.17 14.39 8.40
N GLN A 100 12.50 13.28 8.68
CA GLN A 100 12.30 12.22 7.68
C GLN A 100 10.92 12.35 7.03
N PHE A 101 10.93 12.27 5.70
CA PHE A 101 9.74 12.01 4.91
C PHE A 101 9.72 10.53 4.59
N VAL A 102 8.78 9.79 5.18
CA VAL A 102 8.70 8.33 5.05
C VAL A 102 7.48 7.95 4.22
N GLY A 103 7.71 7.15 3.17
CA GLY A 103 6.67 6.44 2.47
C GLY A 103 6.45 5.07 3.11
N GLU A 104 5.24 4.54 3.04
CA GLU A 104 5.00 3.16 3.47
C GLU A 104 5.75 2.20 2.53
N ALA A 105 6.48 1.24 3.11
CA ALA A 105 7.30 0.30 2.37
C ALA A 105 6.51 -0.39 1.25
N ASN A 106 7.11 -0.51 0.06
CA ASN A 106 6.51 -1.09 -1.14
C ASN A 106 5.26 -0.37 -1.68
N LYS A 107 4.88 0.80 -1.14
CA LYS A 107 3.75 1.60 -1.65
C LYS A 107 4.23 2.94 -2.18
N ILE A 108 5.00 3.68 -1.40
CA ILE A 108 5.47 5.02 -1.75
C ILE A 108 6.98 5.07 -1.57
N ASP A 109 7.67 5.48 -2.62
CA ASP A 109 9.10 5.76 -2.58
C ASP A 109 9.29 7.25 -2.32
N VAL A 110 10.24 7.56 -1.43
CA VAL A 110 10.65 8.93 -1.11
C VAL A 110 12.14 9.06 -1.37
N ALA A 111 12.52 10.00 -2.22
CA ALA A 111 13.90 10.35 -2.49
C ALA A 111 14.17 11.79 -2.03
N VAL A 112 15.31 12.00 -1.38
CA VAL A 112 15.75 13.32 -0.93
C VAL A 112 17.09 13.62 -1.59
N ASP A 113 17.10 14.64 -2.45
CA ASP A 113 18.28 15.12 -3.15
C ASP A 113 18.66 16.51 -2.66
N ASN A 114 19.95 16.79 -2.57
CA ASN A 114 20.43 18.14 -2.30
C ASN A 114 20.79 18.84 -3.62
N ALA A 115 20.01 19.84 -4.01
CA ALA A 115 20.24 20.66 -5.19
C ALA A 115 20.89 22.00 -4.81
N ALA A 116 21.27 22.79 -5.82
CA ALA A 116 21.87 24.12 -5.60
C ALA A 116 20.96 25.07 -4.81
N ASP A 117 19.64 24.94 -5.00
CA ASP A 117 18.62 25.80 -4.35
C ASP A 117 18.09 25.20 -3.03
N GLY A 118 18.63 24.07 -2.58
CA GLY A 118 18.25 23.39 -1.34
C GLY A 118 17.80 21.94 -1.52
N ALA A 119 17.21 21.38 -0.45
CA ALA A 119 16.73 20.01 -0.46
C ALA A 119 15.46 19.87 -1.33
N LYS A 120 15.48 18.90 -2.24
CA LYS A 120 14.33 18.48 -3.04
C LYS A 120 13.86 17.12 -2.56
N VAL A 121 12.58 17.04 -2.20
CA VAL A 121 11.91 15.79 -1.86
C VAL A 121 11.07 15.36 -3.05
N THR A 122 11.33 14.16 -3.58
CA THR A 122 10.55 13.54 -4.65
C THR A 122 9.76 12.37 -4.08
N ILE A 123 8.45 12.36 -4.31
CA ILE A 123 7.54 11.31 -3.85
C ILE A 123 6.95 10.63 -5.08
N THR A 124 7.12 9.31 -5.17
CA THR A 124 6.62 8.51 -6.29
C THR A 124 5.91 7.25 -5.80
N ALA A 125 4.99 6.73 -6.60
CA ALA A 125 4.46 5.39 -6.37
C ALA A 125 5.60 4.37 -6.52
N ASN A 126 5.70 3.45 -5.56
CA ASN A 126 6.61 2.32 -5.68
C ASN A 126 6.13 1.39 -6.83
N PRO A 127 7.03 0.77 -7.61
CA PRO A 127 6.63 -0.19 -8.65
C PRO A 127 5.73 -1.33 -8.14
N ASN A 128 5.87 -1.71 -6.87
CA ASN A 128 5.08 -2.75 -6.20
C ASN A 128 3.79 -2.21 -5.57
N LEU A 129 3.41 -0.94 -5.79
CA LEU A 129 2.22 -0.35 -5.20
C LEU A 129 0.98 -1.21 -5.49
N GLY A 130 0.78 -1.62 -6.75
CA GLY A 130 -0.39 -2.41 -7.14
C GLY A 130 -0.57 -3.74 -6.42
N THR A 131 0.51 -4.36 -5.93
CA THR A 131 0.46 -5.62 -5.17
C THR A 131 0.32 -5.41 -3.66
N ASN A 132 0.57 -4.19 -3.18
CA ASN A 132 0.60 -3.85 -1.75
C ASN A 132 -0.52 -2.90 -1.34
N ILE A 133 -1.35 -2.41 -2.27
CA ILE A 133 -2.57 -1.68 -1.92
C ILE A 133 -3.53 -2.65 -1.21
N ASP A 134 -3.95 -2.28 0.00
CA ASP A 134 -5.07 -2.95 0.68
C ASP A 134 -6.40 -2.48 0.05
N ILE A 135 -7.04 -3.40 -0.67
CA ILE A 135 -8.36 -3.21 -1.26
C ILE A 135 -9.45 -4.05 -0.59
N SER A 136 -9.17 -4.63 0.59
CA SER A 136 -10.10 -5.54 1.30
C SER A 136 -11.44 -4.89 1.65
N ASN A 137 -11.43 -3.59 1.95
CA ASN A 137 -12.63 -2.81 2.25
C ASN A 137 -13.33 -2.24 1.00
N ASN A 138 -12.83 -2.53 -0.21
CA ASN A 138 -13.49 -2.14 -1.45
C ASN A 138 -14.67 -3.08 -1.73
N SER A 139 -15.87 -2.66 -1.32
CA SER A 139 -17.10 -3.44 -1.46
C SER A 139 -17.41 -3.88 -2.89
N THR A 140 -16.97 -3.12 -3.91
CA THR A 140 -17.18 -3.50 -5.31
C THR A 140 -16.33 -4.72 -5.69
N ILE A 141 -15.08 -4.77 -5.27
CA ILE A 141 -14.19 -5.92 -5.51
C ILE A 141 -14.71 -7.15 -4.77
N THR A 142 -15.08 -7.01 -3.49
CA THR A 142 -15.67 -8.10 -2.71
C THR A 142 -16.94 -8.66 -3.35
N ASN A 143 -17.80 -7.79 -3.89
CA ASN A 143 -19.02 -8.21 -4.58
C ASN A 143 -18.73 -8.92 -5.91
N LEU A 144 -17.70 -8.51 -6.64
CA LEU A 144 -17.28 -9.20 -7.86
C LEU A 144 -16.72 -10.59 -7.55
N ASP A 145 -15.89 -10.73 -6.52
CA ASP A 145 -15.33 -12.00 -6.08
C ASP A 145 -16.44 -13.00 -5.68
N ASN A 146 -17.42 -12.55 -4.90
CA ASN A 146 -18.59 -13.34 -4.53
C ASN A 146 -19.39 -13.83 -5.76
N ARG A 147 -19.59 -12.95 -6.75
CA ARG A 147 -20.30 -13.29 -8.00
C ARG A 147 -19.51 -14.31 -8.83
N VAL A 148 -18.20 -14.14 -8.94
CA VAL A 148 -17.32 -15.07 -9.67
C VAL A 148 -17.35 -16.44 -8.99
N THR A 149 -17.21 -16.49 -7.67
CA THR A 149 -17.29 -17.72 -6.88
C THR A 149 -18.63 -18.43 -7.07
N THR A 150 -19.74 -17.68 -7.02
CA THR A 150 -21.09 -18.23 -7.26
C THR A 150 -21.22 -18.79 -8.68
N ASN A 151 -20.75 -18.05 -9.69
CA ASN A 151 -20.81 -18.47 -11.08
C ASN A 151 -19.96 -19.72 -11.34
N ALA A 152 -18.77 -19.82 -10.72
CA ALA A 152 -17.92 -21.02 -10.81
C ALA A 152 -18.64 -22.26 -10.25
N GLY A 153 -19.37 -22.11 -9.13
CA GLY A 153 -20.23 -23.16 -8.59
C GLY A 153 -21.35 -23.57 -9.56
N ASN A 154 -22.06 -22.59 -10.14
CA ASN A 154 -23.12 -22.85 -11.11
C ASN A 154 -22.61 -23.57 -12.37
N ILE A 155 -21.45 -23.17 -12.90
CA ILE A 155 -20.81 -23.80 -14.07
C ILE A 155 -20.45 -25.25 -13.76
N THR A 156 -19.88 -25.52 -12.59
CA THR A 156 -19.54 -26.88 -12.14
C THR A 156 -20.79 -27.76 -12.06
N ASN A 157 -21.87 -27.26 -11.46
CA ASN A 157 -23.14 -27.98 -11.35
C ASN A 157 -23.76 -28.27 -12.73
N ASN A 158 -23.77 -27.27 -13.62
CA ASN A 158 -24.28 -27.44 -14.98
C ASN A 158 -23.49 -28.50 -15.74
N THR A 159 -22.16 -28.50 -15.62
CA THR A 159 -21.30 -29.51 -16.25
C THR A 159 -21.65 -30.93 -15.76
N SER A 160 -21.87 -31.11 -14.45
CA SER A 160 -22.30 -32.39 -13.88
C SER A 160 -23.67 -32.82 -14.41
N ASN A 161 -24.64 -31.91 -14.45
CA ASN A 161 -25.99 -32.20 -14.94
C ASN A 161 -25.97 -32.56 -16.43
N ILE A 162 -25.22 -31.81 -17.24
CA ILE A 162 -25.04 -32.11 -18.66
C ILE A 162 -24.41 -33.50 -18.84
N THR A 163 -23.40 -33.85 -18.05
CA THR A 163 -22.78 -35.19 -18.10
C THR A 163 -23.78 -36.29 -17.78
N LYS A 164 -24.62 -36.11 -16.75
CA LYS A 164 -25.68 -37.08 -16.38
C LYS A 164 -26.73 -37.21 -17.48
N LEU A 165 -27.16 -36.10 -18.09
CA LEU A 165 -28.11 -36.12 -19.21
C LEU A 165 -27.50 -36.79 -20.45
N GLN A 166 -26.22 -36.56 -20.71
CA GLN A 166 -25.49 -37.21 -21.80
C GLN A 166 -25.35 -38.72 -21.58
N ALA A 167 -25.21 -39.17 -20.34
CA ALA A 167 -25.15 -40.59 -20.00
C ALA A 167 -26.44 -41.35 -20.35
N GLY A 168 -27.59 -40.66 -20.39
CA GLY A 168 -28.84 -41.24 -20.86
C GLY A 168 -29.60 -42.07 -19.83
N PHE A 169 -30.34 -43.06 -20.31
CA PHE A 169 -31.08 -44.02 -19.50
C PHE A 169 -31.05 -45.42 -20.11
N ASP A 170 -31.14 -46.43 -19.25
CA ASP A 170 -31.18 -47.84 -19.69
C ASP A 170 -32.60 -48.26 -20.11
N LEU A 171 -32.71 -48.86 -21.30
CA LEU A 171 -33.84 -49.65 -21.77
C LEU A 171 -33.59 -51.13 -21.46
N LYS A 172 -34.59 -51.83 -20.90
CA LYS A 172 -34.49 -53.27 -20.59
C LYS A 172 -35.67 -54.04 -21.17
N ALA A 173 -35.38 -55.15 -21.85
CA ALA A 173 -36.38 -56.09 -22.37
C ALA A 173 -35.94 -57.52 -21.99
N GLY A 174 -36.69 -58.16 -21.08
CA GLY A 174 -36.30 -59.45 -20.51
C GLY A 174 -34.93 -59.36 -19.82
N SER A 175 -33.97 -60.17 -20.27
CA SER A 175 -32.59 -60.14 -19.78
C SER A 175 -31.71 -59.08 -20.45
N THR A 176 -32.08 -58.58 -21.64
CA THR A 176 -31.28 -57.63 -22.43
C THR A 176 -31.43 -56.20 -21.88
N THR A 177 -30.31 -55.50 -21.73
CA THR A 177 -30.27 -54.07 -21.38
C THR A 177 -29.49 -53.30 -22.46
N SER A 178 -29.95 -52.11 -22.82
CA SER A 178 -29.30 -51.21 -23.78
C SER A 178 -29.45 -49.77 -23.32
N ASN A 179 -28.44 -48.93 -23.51
CA ASN A 179 -28.47 -47.53 -23.06
C ASN A 179 -28.92 -46.59 -24.20
N VAL A 180 -29.78 -45.62 -23.88
CA VAL A 180 -30.19 -44.52 -24.76
C VAL A 180 -29.53 -43.24 -24.26
N ALA A 181 -28.39 -42.89 -24.85
CA ALA A 181 -27.53 -41.79 -24.42
C ALA A 181 -27.40 -40.68 -25.48
N LEU A 182 -27.24 -39.44 -25.03
CA LEU A 182 -27.05 -38.27 -25.90
C LEU A 182 -25.57 -37.95 -26.18
N GLY A 183 -24.64 -38.70 -25.57
CA GLY A 183 -23.19 -38.49 -25.69
C GLY A 183 -22.56 -38.89 -27.04
N GLY A 184 -23.34 -39.23 -28.07
CA GLY A 184 -22.86 -39.71 -29.37
C GLY A 184 -23.79 -39.34 -30.53
N VAL A 185 -23.96 -40.23 -31.51
CA VAL A 185 -24.99 -40.05 -32.56
C VAL A 185 -26.37 -40.02 -31.90
N LYS A 186 -27.26 -39.15 -32.38
CA LYS A 186 -28.65 -39.04 -31.90
C LYS A 186 -29.27 -40.44 -31.78
N PRO A 187 -29.66 -40.89 -30.58
CA PRO A 187 -30.20 -42.23 -30.41
C PRO A 187 -31.57 -42.34 -31.05
N THR A 188 -31.88 -43.53 -31.58
CA THR A 188 -33.21 -43.89 -32.07
C THR A 188 -33.66 -45.14 -31.32
N VAL A 189 -34.87 -45.10 -30.77
CA VAL A 189 -35.52 -46.27 -30.16
C VAL A 189 -36.52 -46.81 -31.17
N GLU A 190 -36.29 -48.03 -31.63
CA GLU A 190 -37.16 -48.72 -32.59
C GLU A 190 -38.10 -49.68 -31.84
N PHE A 191 -39.37 -49.65 -32.23
CA PHE A 191 -40.38 -50.61 -31.77
C PHE A 191 -40.70 -51.54 -32.95
N ALA A 192 -40.34 -52.81 -32.82
CA ALA A 192 -40.47 -53.81 -33.88
C ALA A 192 -41.17 -55.08 -33.37
N THR A 193 -41.66 -55.90 -34.29
CA THR A 193 -42.17 -57.25 -34.01
C THR A 193 -41.21 -58.30 -34.56
N ALA A 194 -41.04 -59.41 -33.84
CA ALA A 194 -40.19 -60.51 -34.31
C ALA A 194 -40.86 -61.37 -35.38
N ASP A 195 -42.19 -61.45 -35.33
CA ASP A 195 -43.02 -62.25 -36.22
C ASP A 195 -43.83 -61.34 -37.15
N ASP A 196 -44.02 -61.81 -38.38
CA ASP A 196 -44.63 -61.03 -39.44
C ASP A 196 -46.17 -61.02 -39.38
N THR A 197 -46.78 -61.85 -38.52
CA THR A 197 -48.21 -61.84 -38.16
C THR A 197 -48.58 -60.71 -37.20
N MET A 198 -47.60 -59.99 -36.65
CA MET A 198 -47.83 -58.80 -35.82
C MET A 198 -47.52 -57.53 -36.59
N THR A 199 -48.16 -56.42 -36.22
CA THR A 199 -47.92 -55.09 -36.78
C THR A 199 -47.58 -54.09 -35.68
N VAL A 200 -46.64 -53.19 -35.96
CA VAL A 200 -46.37 -52.00 -35.11
C VAL A 200 -46.84 -50.74 -35.84
N GLY A 201 -47.62 -49.91 -35.14
CA GLY A 201 -48.03 -48.59 -35.61
C GLY A 201 -47.51 -47.49 -34.69
N LEU A 202 -47.14 -46.34 -35.27
CA LEU A 202 -46.76 -45.13 -34.53
C LEU A 202 -47.60 -43.96 -35.02
N THR A 203 -48.38 -43.36 -34.11
CA THR A 203 -49.13 -42.13 -34.38
C THR A 203 -48.86 -41.13 -33.26
N GLY A 204 -48.18 -40.02 -33.57
CA GLY A 204 -47.71 -39.08 -32.57
C GLY A 204 -46.77 -39.75 -31.56
N THR A 205 -47.15 -39.76 -30.28
CA THR A 205 -46.40 -40.43 -29.19
C THR A 205 -46.97 -41.80 -28.82
N LYS A 206 -47.98 -42.30 -29.53
CA LYS A 206 -48.63 -43.58 -29.25
C LYS A 206 -48.08 -44.68 -30.15
N VAL A 207 -47.52 -45.71 -29.52
CA VAL A 207 -47.17 -46.99 -30.15
C VAL A 207 -48.34 -47.96 -30.00
N THR A 208 -48.75 -48.61 -31.07
CA THR A 208 -49.78 -49.67 -31.06
C THR A 208 -49.23 -50.96 -31.62
N TYR A 209 -49.51 -52.07 -30.94
CA TYR A 209 -49.27 -53.42 -31.46
C TYR A 209 -50.60 -54.04 -31.88
N GLY A 210 -50.59 -54.76 -32.98
CA GLY A 210 -51.77 -55.42 -33.52
C GLY A 210 -51.40 -56.74 -34.19
N ILE A 211 -52.42 -57.50 -34.56
CA ILE A 211 -52.30 -58.73 -35.34
C ILE A 211 -52.62 -58.39 -36.79
N ASP A 212 -51.72 -58.74 -37.71
CA ASP A 212 -51.99 -58.77 -39.14
C ASP A 212 -53.02 -59.88 -39.42
N LYS A 213 -54.28 -59.47 -39.56
CA LYS A 213 -55.40 -60.38 -39.78
C LYS A 213 -55.25 -61.19 -41.07
N THR A 214 -54.63 -60.62 -42.10
CA THR A 214 -54.45 -61.29 -43.38
C THR A 214 -53.50 -62.46 -43.23
N LYS A 215 -52.37 -62.24 -42.57
CA LYS A 215 -51.37 -63.28 -42.32
C LYS A 215 -51.81 -64.30 -41.28
N LEU A 216 -52.55 -63.88 -40.24
CA LEU A 216 -53.15 -64.81 -39.28
C LEU A 216 -54.06 -65.82 -39.99
N VAL A 217 -54.94 -65.34 -40.89
CA VAL A 217 -55.83 -66.21 -41.66
C VAL A 217 -55.03 -67.15 -42.57
N GLN A 218 -53.98 -66.64 -43.24
CA GLN A 218 -53.09 -67.46 -44.06
C GLN A 218 -52.44 -68.59 -43.25
N ASN A 219 -51.93 -68.31 -42.05
CA ASN A 219 -51.29 -69.33 -41.22
C ASN A 219 -52.30 -70.38 -40.70
N ILE A 220 -53.50 -69.96 -40.31
CA ILE A 220 -54.56 -70.89 -39.90
C ILE A 220 -54.96 -71.82 -41.06
N THR A 221 -55.18 -71.28 -42.26
CA THR A 221 -55.57 -72.08 -43.42
C THR A 221 -54.41 -72.91 -43.97
N GLY A 222 -53.21 -72.33 -44.06
CA GLY A 222 -52.02 -72.91 -44.66
C GLY A 222 -51.37 -74.00 -43.82
N ASP A 223 -51.31 -73.84 -42.50
CA ASP A 223 -50.66 -74.81 -41.62
C ASP A 223 -51.69 -75.68 -40.89
N VAL A 224 -52.59 -75.08 -40.10
CA VAL A 224 -53.49 -75.82 -39.20
C VAL A 224 -54.51 -76.65 -39.99
N ILE A 225 -55.23 -76.03 -40.92
CA ILE A 225 -56.26 -76.74 -41.70
C ILE A 225 -55.61 -77.78 -42.63
N ASN A 226 -54.48 -77.47 -43.25
CA ASN A 226 -53.76 -78.44 -44.08
C ASN A 226 -53.22 -79.61 -43.26
N GLN A 227 -52.67 -79.39 -42.07
CA GLN A 227 -52.26 -80.47 -41.17
C GLN A 227 -53.45 -81.37 -40.81
N ILE A 228 -54.58 -80.80 -40.40
CA ILE A 228 -55.81 -81.58 -40.11
C ILE A 228 -56.22 -82.45 -41.31
N ASN A 229 -56.14 -81.91 -42.52
CA ASN A 229 -56.53 -82.62 -43.73
C ASN A 229 -55.50 -83.63 -44.24
N THR A 230 -54.24 -83.56 -43.78
CA THR A 230 -53.12 -84.41 -44.25
C THR A 230 -52.58 -85.37 -43.19
N THR A 231 -52.91 -85.21 -41.91
CA THR A 231 -52.52 -86.15 -40.85
C THR A 231 -53.27 -87.48 -41.01
N THR A 232 -52.56 -88.50 -41.48
CA THR A 232 -53.10 -89.86 -41.66
C THR A 232 -53.09 -90.70 -40.39
N SER A 233 -52.34 -90.27 -39.36
CA SER A 233 -52.10 -91.03 -38.14
C SER A 233 -53.06 -90.71 -36.99
N ASN A 234 -53.84 -89.62 -37.05
CA ASN A 234 -54.93 -89.28 -36.12
C ASN A 234 -56.00 -88.45 -36.87
N PRO A 235 -56.84 -89.07 -37.72
CA PRO A 235 -57.90 -88.35 -38.41
C PRO A 235 -58.88 -87.74 -37.39
N VAL A 236 -59.24 -86.48 -37.59
CA VAL A 236 -60.24 -85.80 -36.75
C VAL A 236 -61.61 -86.42 -37.07
N THR A 237 -62.05 -87.34 -36.22
CA THR A 237 -63.41 -87.86 -36.26
C THR A 237 -64.33 -86.82 -35.64
N ASN A 238 -65.18 -86.19 -36.45
CA ASN A 238 -66.22 -85.29 -35.98
C ASN A 238 -67.13 -86.09 -35.02
N ILE A 239 -67.16 -85.74 -33.73
CA ILE A 239 -68.11 -86.28 -32.75
C ILE A 239 -69.38 -85.44 -32.78
#